data_AF-A0A412N626-F1
#
_entry.id   AF-A0A412N626-F1
#
_cell.length_a   1.000
_cell.length_b   1.000
_cell.length_c   1.000
_cell.angle_alpha   90.00
_cell.angle_beta   90.00
_cell.angle_gamma   90.00
#
_symmetry.space_group_name_H-M   'P 1'
#
loop_
_entity.id
_entity.type
_entity.pdbx_description
1 polymer ?
#
loop_
_entity_poly.entity_id
_entity_poly.type
_entity_poly.pdbx_seq_one_letter_code
_entity_poly.pdbx_strand_id
1 'polypeptide(L)'
;MIHITDPADCCGCTACASICAHDAITMQPDCMGFLYPTVNTTLCTDCGLCETVCAFNEHYDTSLNLPQPEAYAARHKNMKEVETSRSGAAFIAISDWILQQGGSVYGAGYTDHFRVVHKRATTREERDEFKGSKYVQSDMGKVFRQVKQDLRNGMIVLFSGTPCQTSGLNAYIGKKLCKNLYLVDIVCHGVPAPYLWRDYLSYLEKKQGAKICWVNFRDKQEFGWRAHKETFKFIKRARKMSFTFLFYQHIMFRNSCGKCHFTNIQRPSDITIADFWGIEKVDPNINSDDKGVSLILINTEKGQKLFEAIQHDLNTIPATLDKCLQPNLKHPTIIHPQRMDFERDYKKYGFSYVMKKYGNNDRRHKLKSTIKKIKNKIKRIIHIN
;
A
#
# COMPACT_ATOMS: atom_id res chain seq x y z
N MET A 1 -15.66 -25.40 -2.10
CA MET A 1 -15.71 -24.17 -1.26
C MET A 1 -14.30 -23.70 -0.90
N ILE A 2 -14.08 -22.38 -0.74
CA ILE A 2 -12.76 -21.84 -0.37
C ILE A 2 -12.33 -22.31 1.02
N HIS A 3 -11.11 -22.82 1.12
CA HIS A 3 -10.52 -23.26 2.38
C HIS A 3 -9.03 -22.90 2.39
N ILE A 4 -8.59 -22.13 3.38
CA ILE A 4 -7.20 -21.66 3.49
C ILE A 4 -6.47 -22.52 4.51
N THR A 5 -5.57 -23.37 4.03
CA THR A 5 -4.70 -24.21 4.87
C THR A 5 -3.37 -23.53 5.20
N ASP A 6 -2.77 -22.84 4.23
CA ASP A 6 -1.58 -22.01 4.41
C ASP A 6 -1.98 -20.52 4.43
N PRO A 7 -1.73 -19.78 5.54
CA PRO A 7 -1.98 -18.34 5.62
C PRO A 7 -1.27 -17.50 4.54
N ALA A 8 -0.26 -18.05 3.87
CA ALA A 8 0.40 -17.39 2.75
C ALA A 8 -0.42 -17.43 1.45
N ASP A 9 -1.36 -18.37 1.28
CA ASP A 9 -2.21 -18.49 0.06
C ASP A 9 -3.34 -17.46 -0.01
N CYS A 10 -3.50 -16.63 1.02
CA CYS A 10 -4.55 -15.62 1.05
C CYS A 10 -3.96 -14.22 1.31
N CYS A 11 -4.15 -13.33 0.34
CA CYS A 11 -3.79 -11.91 0.47
C CYS A 11 -4.83 -11.07 1.22
N GLY A 12 -6.02 -11.61 1.49
CA GLY A 12 -7.09 -10.91 2.22
C GLY A 12 -7.81 -9.82 1.41
N CYS A 13 -7.88 -9.94 0.08
CA CYS A 13 -8.54 -8.94 -0.78
C CYS A 13 -10.08 -8.92 -0.70
N THR A 14 -10.71 -9.93 -0.08
CA THR A 14 -12.18 -10.07 0.12
C THR A 14 -13.01 -10.39 -1.14
N ALA A 15 -12.39 -10.75 -2.27
CA ALA A 15 -13.11 -11.17 -3.47
C ALA A 15 -14.06 -12.35 -3.21
N CYS A 16 -13.58 -13.37 -2.49
CA CYS A 16 -14.35 -14.57 -2.14
C CYS A 16 -15.58 -14.25 -1.27
N ALA A 17 -15.44 -13.39 -0.26
CA ALA A 17 -16.56 -12.92 0.55
C ALA A 17 -17.54 -12.05 -0.26
N SER A 18 -17.02 -11.23 -1.17
CA SER A 18 -17.82 -10.30 -1.96
C SER A 18 -18.66 -11.01 -3.03
N ILE A 19 -18.13 -12.08 -3.67
CA ILE A 19 -18.83 -12.84 -4.71
C ILE A 19 -19.92 -13.76 -4.15
N CYS A 20 -19.84 -14.13 -2.87
CA CYS A 20 -20.78 -15.04 -2.24
C CYS A 20 -22.16 -14.38 -2.09
N ALA A 21 -23.14 -14.81 -2.89
CA ALA A 21 -24.51 -14.29 -2.86
C ALA A 21 -25.31 -14.74 -1.62
N HIS A 22 -24.86 -15.80 -0.93
CA HIS A 22 -25.50 -16.34 0.27
C HIS A 22 -24.90 -15.80 1.57
N ASP A 23 -23.95 -14.84 1.48
CA ASP A 23 -23.21 -14.32 2.64
C ASP A 23 -22.59 -15.43 3.52
N ALA A 24 -22.27 -16.57 2.92
CA ALA A 24 -21.72 -17.74 3.59
C ALA A 24 -20.25 -17.58 3.99
N ILE A 25 -19.59 -16.48 3.63
CA ILE A 25 -18.16 -16.26 3.90
C ILE A 25 -18.00 -14.96 4.68
N THR A 26 -17.42 -15.07 5.87
CA THR A 26 -17.02 -13.92 6.70
C THR A 26 -15.51 -13.81 6.75
N MET A 27 -14.99 -12.58 6.82
CA MET A 27 -13.55 -12.34 6.93
C MET A 27 -13.20 -12.18 8.41
N GLN A 28 -12.45 -13.14 8.98
CA GLN A 28 -12.11 -13.18 10.40
C GLN A 28 -10.62 -12.88 10.62
N PRO A 29 -10.26 -12.11 11.66
CA PRO A 29 -8.87 -11.80 11.97
C PRO A 29 -8.13 -12.99 12.58
N ASP A 30 -6.86 -13.14 12.21
CA ASP A 30 -5.89 -13.94 12.97
C ASP A 30 -5.39 -13.18 14.21
N CYS A 31 -4.40 -13.75 14.91
CA CYS A 31 -3.85 -13.13 16.13
C CYS A 31 -3.14 -11.78 15.89
N MET A 32 -2.75 -11.47 14.66
CA MET A 32 -2.13 -10.21 14.25
C MET A 32 -3.11 -9.25 13.56
N GLY A 33 -4.37 -9.64 13.42
CA GLY A 33 -5.42 -8.84 12.79
C GLY A 33 -5.50 -8.98 11.28
N PHE A 34 -4.77 -9.93 10.68
CA PHE A 34 -4.89 -10.23 9.26
C PHE A 34 -6.19 -10.99 9.01
N LEU A 35 -7.01 -10.51 8.08
CA LEU A 35 -8.29 -11.13 7.78
C LEU A 35 -8.16 -12.33 6.84
N TYR A 36 -8.87 -13.41 7.14
CA TYR A 36 -8.96 -14.66 6.36
C TYR A 36 -10.43 -15.10 6.19
N PRO A 37 -10.82 -15.74 5.08
CA PRO A 37 -12.18 -16.19 4.87
C PRO A 37 -12.52 -17.39 5.77
N THR A 38 -13.68 -17.34 6.41
CA THR A 38 -14.28 -18.43 7.17
C THR A 38 -15.66 -18.72 6.57
N VAL A 39 -15.87 -19.97 6.13
CA VAL A 39 -17.10 -20.41 5.47
C VAL A 39 -18.09 -20.93 6.52
N ASN A 40 -19.33 -20.44 6.48
CA ASN A 40 -20.46 -21.05 7.15
C ASN A 40 -21.07 -22.12 6.22
N THR A 41 -20.89 -23.39 6.58
CA THR A 41 -21.35 -24.54 5.79
C THR A 41 -22.87 -24.65 5.72
N THR A 42 -23.63 -24.07 6.65
CA THR A 42 -25.09 -24.10 6.62
C THR A 42 -25.69 -23.13 5.59
N LEU A 43 -24.95 -22.09 5.22
CA LEU A 43 -25.34 -21.10 4.21
C LEU A 43 -24.70 -21.39 2.84
N CYS A 44 -23.59 -22.13 2.83
CA CYS A 44 -22.85 -22.42 1.61
C CYS A 44 -23.58 -23.44 0.75
N THR A 45 -23.80 -23.11 -0.52
CA THR A 45 -24.40 -24.01 -1.52
C THR A 45 -23.36 -24.76 -2.37
N ASP A 46 -22.09 -24.69 -1.98
CA ASP A 46 -20.93 -25.27 -2.68
C ASP A 46 -20.85 -24.95 -4.19
N CYS A 47 -21.18 -23.72 -4.57
CA CYS A 47 -21.19 -23.28 -5.97
C CYS A 47 -19.80 -23.03 -6.59
N GLY A 48 -18.71 -23.13 -5.82
CA GLY A 48 -17.32 -22.95 -6.29
C GLY A 48 -16.88 -21.50 -6.61
N LEU A 49 -17.80 -20.53 -6.66
CA LEU A 49 -17.50 -19.15 -7.09
C LEU A 49 -16.40 -18.45 -6.26
N CYS A 50 -16.31 -18.74 -4.97
CA CYS A 50 -15.30 -18.19 -4.08
C CYS A 50 -13.87 -18.63 -4.42
N GLU A 51 -13.71 -19.80 -5.02
CA GLU A 51 -12.43 -20.33 -5.49
C GLU A 51 -12.11 -19.74 -6.87
N THR A 52 -13.09 -19.73 -7.78
CA THR A 52 -12.93 -19.18 -9.13
C THR A 52 -12.58 -17.69 -9.12
N VAL A 53 -13.14 -16.90 -8.21
CA VAL A 53 -12.86 -15.45 -8.13
C VAL A 53 -11.48 -15.15 -7.52
N CYS A 54 -10.80 -16.13 -6.93
CA CYS A 54 -9.54 -15.89 -6.23
C CYS A 54 -8.41 -15.61 -7.22
N ALA A 55 -8.05 -14.33 -7.36
CA ALA A 55 -7.00 -13.88 -8.27
C ALA A 55 -5.59 -13.88 -7.63
N PHE A 56 -5.40 -14.49 -6.46
CA PHE A 56 -4.09 -14.63 -5.82
C PHE A 56 -3.38 -15.91 -6.30
N ASN A 57 -2.95 -15.90 -7.56
CA ASN A 57 -2.25 -17.02 -8.20
C ASN A 57 -1.33 -16.50 -9.31
N GLU A 58 -0.55 -17.35 -9.97
CA GLU A 58 0.41 -16.96 -11.03
C GLU A 58 -0.25 -16.63 -12.38
N HIS A 59 -1.52 -17.00 -12.57
CA HIS A 59 -2.28 -16.84 -13.80
C HIS A 59 -3.40 -15.80 -13.68
N TYR A 60 -3.19 -14.76 -12.86
CA TYR A 60 -4.12 -13.65 -12.73
C TYR A 60 -4.28 -12.90 -14.07
N ASP A 61 -5.41 -12.21 -14.25
CA ASP A 61 -5.74 -11.56 -15.51
C ASP A 61 -4.78 -10.41 -15.83
N THR A 62 -4.02 -10.60 -16.91
CA THR A 62 -3.12 -9.62 -17.53
C THR A 62 -3.44 -9.44 -19.02
N SER A 63 -4.62 -9.89 -19.47
CA SER A 63 -4.98 -10.00 -20.89
C SER A 63 -5.06 -8.67 -21.63
N LEU A 64 -5.18 -7.56 -20.89
CA LEU A 64 -5.21 -6.20 -21.44
C LEU A 64 -3.88 -5.46 -21.32
N ASN A 65 -2.83 -6.14 -20.82
CA ASN A 65 -1.53 -5.51 -20.69
C ASN A 65 -0.91 -5.23 -22.05
N LEU A 66 -0.23 -4.09 -22.14
CA LEU A 66 0.73 -3.78 -23.19
C LEU A 66 1.86 -4.83 -23.17
N PRO A 67 2.55 -5.06 -24.31
CA PRO A 67 3.70 -5.98 -24.35
C PRO A 67 4.76 -5.67 -23.28
N GLN A 68 4.97 -4.38 -23.01
CA GLN A 68 5.73 -3.87 -21.86
C GLN A 68 5.07 -2.59 -21.36
N PRO A 69 5.13 -2.31 -20.04
CA PRO A 69 4.61 -1.06 -19.52
C PRO A 69 5.46 0.13 -19.94
N GLU A 70 4.81 1.25 -20.28
CA GLU A 70 5.50 2.51 -20.53
C GLU A 70 5.79 3.22 -19.21
N ALA A 71 7.02 3.72 -19.03
CA ALA A 71 7.44 4.34 -17.78
C ALA A 71 7.63 5.85 -17.92
N TYR A 72 7.13 6.59 -16.92
CA TYR A 72 7.29 8.04 -16.84
C TYR A 72 7.67 8.45 -15.41
N ALA A 73 8.59 9.40 -15.31
CA ALA A 73 8.70 10.24 -14.12
C ALA A 73 7.62 11.31 -14.18
N ALA A 74 6.90 11.52 -13.08
CA ALA A 74 5.78 12.44 -13.05
C ALA A 74 5.75 13.26 -11.75
N ARG A 75 5.54 14.56 -11.92
CA ARG A 75 5.42 15.52 -10.83
C ARG A 75 4.30 16.50 -11.12
N HIS A 76 3.36 16.63 -10.20
CA HIS A 76 2.22 17.54 -10.34
C HIS A 76 2.68 19.00 -10.47
N LYS A 77 2.05 19.77 -11.37
CA LYS A 77 2.38 21.19 -11.61
C LYS A 77 2.05 22.08 -10.41
N ASN A 78 0.95 21.79 -9.71
CA ASN A 78 0.66 22.41 -8.42
C ASN A 78 1.54 21.81 -7.31
N MET A 79 2.51 22.58 -6.84
CA MET A 79 3.46 22.17 -5.80
C MET A 79 2.84 21.89 -4.43
N LYS A 80 1.69 22.50 -4.10
CA LYS A 80 0.95 22.18 -2.87
C LYS A 80 0.51 20.72 -2.85
N GLU A 81 0.11 20.19 -4.01
CA GLU A 81 -0.27 18.78 -4.14
C GLU A 81 0.93 17.85 -3.98
N VAL A 82 2.08 18.24 -4.53
CA VAL A 82 3.33 17.52 -4.34
C VAL A 82 3.68 17.46 -2.86
N GLU A 83 3.73 18.60 -2.16
CA GLU A 83 4.16 18.69 -0.76
C GLU A 83 3.28 17.90 0.23
N THR A 84 1.97 17.84 -0.04
CA THR A 84 1.00 17.14 0.80
C THR A 84 0.80 15.67 0.40
N SER A 85 1.35 15.26 -0.74
CA SER A 85 1.36 13.86 -1.19
C SER A 85 2.61 13.12 -0.73
N ARG A 86 2.60 11.78 -0.83
CA ARG A 86 3.80 10.99 -0.54
C ARG A 86 4.92 11.26 -1.55
N SER A 87 4.58 11.27 -2.84
CA SER A 87 5.52 11.38 -3.96
C SER A 87 5.25 12.62 -4.80
N GLY A 88 5.45 12.57 -6.13
CA GLY A 88 5.11 13.62 -7.10
C GLY A 88 3.61 13.83 -7.37
N ALA A 89 2.72 13.35 -6.50
CA ALA A 89 1.26 13.53 -6.56
C ALA A 89 0.54 12.99 -7.82
N ALA A 90 1.04 11.91 -8.44
CA ALA A 90 0.36 11.26 -9.58
C ALA A 90 -1.07 10.78 -9.24
N PHE A 91 -1.28 10.23 -8.03
CA PHE A 91 -2.61 9.83 -7.57
C PHE A 91 -3.61 10.99 -7.59
N ILE A 92 -3.17 12.21 -7.26
CA ILE A 92 -4.05 13.39 -7.25
C ILE A 92 -4.53 13.71 -8.64
N ALA A 93 -3.62 13.82 -9.63
CA ALA A 93 -4.00 14.09 -11.01
C ALA A 93 -4.99 13.04 -11.54
N ILE A 94 -4.71 11.75 -11.30
CA ILE A 94 -5.60 10.65 -11.73
C ILE A 94 -6.98 10.77 -11.07
N SER A 95 -7.04 10.94 -9.75
CA SER A 95 -8.32 10.95 -9.03
C SER A 95 -9.10 12.25 -9.22
N ASP A 96 -8.43 13.37 -9.48
CA ASP A 96 -9.06 14.65 -9.82
C ASP A 96 -9.85 14.54 -11.13
N TRP A 97 -9.26 13.91 -12.15
CA TRP A 97 -9.93 13.68 -13.41
C TRP A 97 -11.21 12.86 -13.23
N ILE A 98 -11.14 11.78 -12.43
CA ILE A 98 -12.30 10.91 -12.13
C ILE A 98 -13.42 11.69 -11.44
N LEU A 99 -13.09 12.50 -10.44
CA LEU A 99 -14.05 13.33 -9.71
C LEU A 99 -14.66 14.41 -10.60
N GLN A 100 -13.89 15.00 -11.52
CA GLN A 100 -14.40 15.95 -12.52
C GLN A 100 -15.42 15.31 -13.48
N GLN A 101 -15.33 14.00 -13.74
CA GLN A 101 -16.34 13.27 -14.49
C GLN A 101 -17.60 12.91 -13.66
N GLY A 102 -17.72 13.41 -12.42
CA GLY A 102 -18.77 13.00 -11.49
C GLY A 102 -18.62 11.57 -10.98
N GLY A 103 -17.42 11.00 -11.10
CA GLY A 103 -17.11 9.63 -10.69
C GLY A 103 -16.88 9.46 -9.19
N SER A 104 -16.51 8.25 -8.80
CA SER A 104 -16.16 7.91 -7.42
C SER A 104 -14.73 7.37 -7.33
N VAL A 105 -14.07 7.64 -6.20
CA VAL A 105 -12.70 7.25 -5.93
C VAL A 105 -12.68 6.37 -4.67
N TYR A 106 -12.01 5.23 -4.76
CA TYR A 106 -11.78 4.34 -3.64
C TYR A 106 -10.30 4.27 -3.30
N GLY A 107 -9.97 4.43 -2.02
CA GLY A 107 -8.58 4.43 -1.55
C GLY A 107 -8.47 4.18 -0.05
N ALA A 108 -7.23 4.04 0.42
CA ALA A 108 -6.94 3.77 1.82
C ALA A 108 -7.07 5.04 2.67
N GLY A 109 -7.98 5.02 3.64
CA GLY A 109 -8.21 6.06 4.64
C GLY A 109 -8.06 5.53 6.07
N TYR A 110 -8.66 6.24 7.02
CA TYR A 110 -8.75 5.85 8.42
C TYR A 110 -10.20 5.80 8.88
N THR A 111 -10.43 4.96 9.89
CA THR A 111 -11.62 4.98 10.74
C THR A 111 -11.21 4.75 12.18
N ASP A 112 -12.14 4.96 13.11
CA ASP A 112 -11.91 4.82 14.55
C ASP A 112 -10.63 5.56 14.99
N HIS A 113 -9.72 4.88 15.69
CA HIS A 113 -8.43 5.43 16.10
C HIS A 113 -7.31 5.01 15.13
N PHE A 114 -7.27 5.66 13.96
CA PHE A 114 -6.28 5.41 12.89
C PHE A 114 -6.23 3.96 12.38
N ARG A 115 -7.34 3.21 12.46
CA ARG A 115 -7.44 1.90 11.81
C ARG A 115 -7.53 2.12 10.30
N VAL A 116 -6.65 1.46 9.55
CA VAL A 116 -6.60 1.64 8.09
C VAL A 116 -7.71 0.84 7.43
N VAL A 117 -8.52 1.51 6.61
CA VAL A 117 -9.65 0.95 5.85
C VAL A 117 -9.63 1.48 4.43
N HIS A 118 -10.22 0.76 3.48
CA HIS A 118 -10.58 1.35 2.19
C HIS A 118 -11.93 2.07 2.31
N LYS A 119 -12.03 3.26 1.72
CA LYS A 119 -13.22 4.11 1.75
C LYS A 119 -13.55 4.62 0.35
N ARG A 120 -14.79 5.06 0.19
CA ARG A 120 -15.32 5.74 -0.99
C ARG A 120 -15.23 7.26 -0.80
N ALA A 121 -14.95 7.98 -1.88
CA ALA A 121 -15.00 9.44 -1.97
C ALA A 121 -15.67 9.86 -3.28
N THR A 122 -16.47 10.92 -3.21
CA THR A 122 -17.10 11.61 -4.36
C THR A 122 -16.77 13.08 -4.40
N THR A 123 -16.01 13.60 -3.43
CA THR A 123 -15.43 14.94 -3.47
C THR A 123 -13.92 14.91 -3.26
N ARG A 124 -13.26 16.03 -3.57
CA ARG A 124 -11.81 16.19 -3.37
C ARG A 124 -11.45 16.15 -1.89
N GLU A 125 -12.28 16.75 -1.05
CA GLU A 125 -12.11 16.83 0.40
C GLU A 125 -12.17 15.44 1.04
N GLU A 126 -13.11 14.60 0.60
CA GLU A 126 -13.19 13.19 1.01
C GLU A 126 -11.98 12.39 0.52
N ARG A 127 -11.60 12.57 -0.76
CA ARG A 127 -10.46 11.88 -1.40
C ARG A 127 -9.15 12.22 -0.73
N ASP A 128 -8.99 13.44 -0.22
CA ASP A 128 -7.74 13.91 0.37
C ASP A 128 -7.31 13.10 1.60
N GLU A 129 -8.23 12.40 2.28
CA GLU A 129 -7.89 11.40 3.30
C GLU A 129 -7.05 10.25 2.73
N PHE A 130 -7.18 9.94 1.43
CA PHE A 130 -6.44 8.88 0.75
C PHE A 130 -5.02 9.28 0.37
N LYS A 131 -4.65 10.55 0.56
CA LYS A 131 -3.28 11.04 0.37
C LYS A 131 -2.33 10.38 1.36
N GLY A 132 -1.08 10.30 0.93
CA GLY A 132 -0.01 9.71 1.71
C GLY A 132 -0.10 8.18 1.79
N SER A 133 1.00 7.56 2.23
CA SER A 133 1.05 6.11 2.41
C SER A 133 0.58 5.73 3.81
N LYS A 134 -0.13 4.60 3.89
CA LYS A 134 -0.61 3.99 5.13
C LYS A 134 -0.04 2.58 5.19
N TYR A 135 1.07 2.40 5.90
CA TYR A 135 1.86 1.15 5.87
C TYR A 135 1.29 0.11 6.85
N VAL A 136 0.03 -0.29 6.62
CA VAL A 136 -0.69 -1.32 7.35
C VAL A 136 -1.69 -1.94 6.36
N GLN A 137 -2.02 -3.23 6.50
CA GLN A 137 -3.10 -3.79 5.67
C GLN A 137 -4.38 -3.00 5.91
N SER A 138 -4.98 -2.48 4.84
CA SER A 138 -6.31 -1.87 4.89
C SER A 138 -7.39 -2.93 4.96
N ASP A 139 -8.39 -2.71 5.81
CA ASP A 139 -9.60 -3.51 5.83
C ASP A 139 -10.53 -3.07 4.68
N MET A 140 -10.92 -4.03 3.85
CA MET A 140 -11.74 -3.83 2.66
C MET A 140 -13.24 -3.77 2.95
N GLY A 141 -13.71 -4.30 4.09
CA GLY A 141 -15.12 -4.34 4.46
C GLY A 141 -16.04 -4.76 3.30
N LYS A 142 -16.95 -3.85 2.91
CA LYS A 142 -17.90 -4.04 1.80
C LYS A 142 -17.52 -3.29 0.51
N VAL A 143 -16.29 -2.79 0.42
CA VAL A 143 -15.85 -1.88 -0.66
C VAL A 143 -16.04 -2.48 -2.04
N PHE A 144 -15.73 -3.76 -2.25
CA PHE A 144 -15.93 -4.41 -3.57
C PHE A 144 -17.41 -4.36 -4.00
N ARG A 145 -18.34 -4.65 -3.08
CA ARG A 145 -19.78 -4.56 -3.35
C ARG A 145 -20.20 -3.12 -3.66
N GLN A 146 -19.66 -2.14 -2.95
CA GLN A 146 -19.91 -0.71 -3.22
C GLN A 146 -19.40 -0.29 -4.61
N VAL A 147 -18.18 -0.68 -5.00
CA VAL A 147 -17.64 -0.44 -6.35
C VAL A 147 -18.56 -1.02 -7.42
N LYS A 148 -19.02 -2.26 -7.26
CA LYS A 148 -19.94 -2.89 -8.21
C LYS A 148 -21.27 -2.15 -8.31
N GLN A 149 -21.75 -1.59 -7.20
CA GLN A 149 -22.97 -0.81 -7.19
C GLN A 149 -22.79 0.53 -7.92
N ASP A 150 -21.71 1.26 -7.67
CA ASP A 150 -21.41 2.51 -8.38
C ASP A 150 -21.29 2.27 -9.90
N LEU A 151 -20.60 1.20 -10.31
CA LEU A 151 -20.49 0.82 -11.73
C LEU A 151 -21.85 0.47 -12.36
N ARG A 152 -22.72 -0.24 -11.63
CA ARG A 152 -24.09 -0.54 -12.07
C ARG A 152 -24.95 0.72 -12.21
N ASN A 153 -24.69 1.72 -11.37
CA ASN A 153 -25.33 3.02 -11.44
C ASN A 153 -24.75 3.91 -12.57
N GLY A 154 -23.85 3.37 -13.40
CA GLY A 154 -23.26 4.09 -14.53
C GLY A 154 -22.10 5.00 -14.18
N MET A 155 -21.66 5.04 -12.92
CA MET A 155 -20.55 5.90 -12.50
C MET A 155 -19.22 5.43 -13.10
N ILE A 156 -18.34 6.39 -13.36
CA ILE A 156 -16.91 6.13 -13.51
C ILE A 156 -16.33 5.91 -12.11
N VAL A 157 -15.56 4.84 -11.94
CA VAL A 157 -14.99 4.46 -10.64
C VAL A 157 -13.49 4.29 -10.76
N LEU A 158 -12.74 4.98 -9.92
CA LEU A 158 -11.33 4.70 -9.68
C LEU A 158 -11.19 3.88 -8.40
N PHE A 159 -10.48 2.76 -8.49
CA PHE A 159 -10.02 2.04 -7.31
C PHE A 159 -8.50 2.04 -7.23
N SER A 160 -7.99 2.60 -6.13
CA SER A 160 -6.56 2.60 -5.82
C SER A 160 -6.23 1.69 -4.64
N GLY A 161 -5.22 0.83 -4.78
CA GLY A 161 -4.84 -0.13 -3.74
C GLY A 161 -3.51 -0.83 -3.99
N THR A 162 -3.28 -1.92 -3.27
CA THR A 162 -2.19 -2.84 -3.59
C THR A 162 -2.57 -3.70 -4.81
N PRO A 163 -1.60 -4.28 -5.55
CA PRO A 163 -1.93 -5.09 -6.73
C PRO A 163 -2.77 -6.32 -6.40
N CYS A 164 -2.64 -6.90 -5.20
CA CYS A 164 -3.51 -8.00 -4.78
C CYS A 164 -4.96 -7.56 -4.53
N GLN A 165 -5.19 -6.31 -4.13
CA GLN A 165 -6.53 -5.73 -4.00
C GLN A 165 -7.13 -5.41 -5.37
N THR A 166 -6.38 -4.77 -6.27
CA THR A 166 -6.88 -4.43 -7.62
C THR A 166 -7.17 -5.68 -8.45
N SER A 167 -6.29 -6.70 -8.39
CA SER A 167 -6.51 -7.99 -9.04
C SER A 167 -7.78 -8.70 -8.54
N GLY A 168 -7.96 -8.76 -7.22
CA GLY A 168 -9.17 -9.35 -6.62
C GLY A 168 -10.45 -8.59 -6.99
N LEU A 169 -10.38 -7.26 -7.07
CA LEU A 169 -11.52 -6.45 -7.50
C LEU A 169 -11.84 -6.68 -8.98
N ASN A 170 -10.83 -6.68 -9.85
CA ASN A 170 -11.01 -6.89 -11.29
C ASN A 170 -11.72 -8.23 -11.56
N ALA A 171 -11.27 -9.31 -10.91
CA ALA A 171 -11.88 -10.62 -11.01
C ALA A 171 -13.35 -10.64 -10.52
N TYR A 172 -13.65 -9.92 -9.43
CA TYR A 172 -15.01 -9.84 -8.89
C TYR A 172 -15.99 -9.02 -9.76
N ILE A 173 -15.50 -7.95 -10.40
CA ILE A 173 -16.31 -7.08 -11.26
C ILE A 173 -16.59 -7.75 -12.62
N GLY A 174 -15.57 -8.38 -13.20
CA GLY A 174 -15.67 -9.08 -14.48
C GLY A 174 -15.81 -8.17 -15.70
N LYS A 175 -15.77 -8.77 -16.90
CA LYS A 175 -15.65 -8.05 -18.18
C LYS A 175 -16.81 -7.11 -18.53
N LYS A 176 -18.01 -7.36 -18.00
CA LYS A 176 -19.21 -6.57 -18.35
C LYS A 176 -19.18 -5.14 -17.80
N LEU A 177 -18.58 -4.94 -16.62
CA LEU A 177 -18.60 -3.65 -15.92
C LEU A 177 -17.23 -2.96 -15.91
N CYS A 178 -16.17 -3.60 -16.43
CA CYS A 178 -14.81 -3.10 -16.32
C CYS A 178 -14.52 -1.85 -17.18
N LYS A 179 -15.40 -1.49 -18.13
CA LYS A 179 -15.24 -0.31 -18.99
C LYS A 179 -15.14 0.99 -18.19
N ASN A 180 -15.97 1.15 -17.16
CA ASN A 180 -16.02 2.34 -16.31
C ASN A 180 -15.18 2.21 -15.03
N LEU A 181 -14.48 1.09 -14.84
CA LEU A 181 -13.59 0.85 -13.71
C LEU A 181 -12.16 1.19 -14.11
N TYR A 182 -11.53 2.11 -13.42
CA TYR A 182 -10.11 2.43 -13.54
C TYR A 182 -9.37 1.84 -12.33
N LEU A 183 -8.31 1.09 -12.60
CA LEU A 183 -7.50 0.46 -11.55
C LEU A 183 -6.13 1.13 -11.48
N VAL A 184 -5.76 1.57 -10.28
CA VAL A 184 -4.42 2.10 -9.97
C VAL A 184 -3.82 1.33 -8.82
N ASP A 185 -2.77 0.54 -9.08
CA ASP A 185 -2.02 -0.08 -8.00
C ASP A 185 -0.72 0.65 -7.69
N ILE A 186 -0.08 0.21 -6.60
CA ILE A 186 1.23 0.69 -6.17
C ILE A 186 2.31 -0.38 -6.29
N VAL A 187 3.56 0.04 -6.47
CA VAL A 187 4.70 -0.83 -6.14
C VAL A 187 4.71 -1.06 -4.64
N CYS A 188 4.35 -2.27 -4.22
CA CYS A 188 4.10 -2.61 -2.83
C CYS A 188 5.23 -3.45 -2.25
N HIS A 189 5.74 -3.06 -1.08
CA HIS A 189 6.72 -3.85 -0.32
C HIS A 189 6.07 -4.96 0.52
N GLY A 190 4.77 -4.91 0.75
CA GLY A 190 4.07 -5.78 1.69
C GLY A 190 3.36 -4.99 2.78
N VAL A 191 2.45 -5.67 3.48
CA VAL A 191 1.54 -5.05 4.44
C VAL A 191 1.78 -5.57 5.86
N PRO A 192 2.03 -4.67 6.82
CA PRO A 192 2.10 -5.00 8.25
C PRO A 192 0.78 -5.40 8.89
N ALA A 193 0.91 -6.11 10.01
CA ALA A 193 -0.15 -6.53 10.92
C ALA A 193 -1.01 -5.37 11.47
N PRO A 194 -2.33 -5.37 11.23
CA PRO A 194 -3.25 -4.37 11.78
C PRO A 194 -3.27 -4.25 13.30
N TYR A 195 -3.19 -5.37 14.04
CA TYR A 195 -3.21 -5.31 15.51
C TYR A 195 -1.90 -4.82 16.10
N LEU A 196 -0.77 -5.06 15.42
CA LEU A 196 0.51 -4.49 15.84
C LEU A 196 0.50 -2.96 15.73
N TRP A 197 -0.14 -2.43 14.67
CA TRP A 197 -0.35 -0.99 14.53
C TRP A 197 -1.23 -0.40 15.63
N ARG A 198 -2.37 -1.04 15.93
CA ARG A 198 -3.26 -0.66 17.04
C ARG A 198 -2.52 -0.60 18.38
N ASP A 199 -1.74 -1.64 18.67
CA ASP A 199 -1.00 -1.73 19.94
C ASP A 199 0.15 -0.73 19.98
N TYR A 200 0.78 -0.43 18.85
CA TYR A 200 1.82 0.59 18.76
C TYR A 200 1.28 1.99 19.05
N LEU A 201 0.12 2.35 18.50
CA LEU A 201 -0.55 3.61 18.85
C LEU A 201 -0.83 3.68 20.35
N SER A 202 -1.42 2.63 20.92
CA SER A 202 -1.73 2.54 22.36
C SER A 202 -0.46 2.67 23.22
N TYR A 203 0.63 2.05 22.81
CA TYR A 203 1.92 2.15 23.47
C TYR A 203 2.48 3.59 23.43
N LEU A 204 2.42 4.26 22.27
CA LEU A 204 2.88 5.64 22.14
C LEU A 204 2.03 6.60 22.99
N GLU A 205 0.71 6.43 22.98
CA GLU A 205 -0.21 7.24 23.80
C GLU A 205 0.09 7.07 25.29
N LYS A 206 0.26 5.83 25.76
CA LYS A 206 0.66 5.56 27.16
C LYS A 206 2.01 6.17 27.49
N LYS A 207 2.98 6.06 26.59
CA LYS A 207 4.33 6.63 26.76
C LYS A 207 4.30 8.15 26.83
N GLN A 208 3.40 8.80 26.09
CA GLN A 208 3.28 10.26 26.09
C GLN A 208 2.24 10.78 27.09
N GLY A 209 1.40 9.93 27.68
CA GLY A 209 0.30 10.37 28.54
C GLY A 209 -0.73 11.24 27.81
N ALA A 210 -0.86 11.09 26.49
CA ALA A 210 -1.76 11.88 25.66
C ALA A 210 -2.25 11.06 24.46
N LYS A 211 -3.46 11.36 23.97
CA LYS A 211 -4.04 10.71 22.79
C LYS A 211 -3.40 11.22 21.49
N ILE A 212 -3.22 10.35 20.50
CA ILE A 212 -2.77 10.73 19.16
C ILE A 212 -3.94 11.36 18.42
N CYS A 213 -3.71 12.49 17.76
CA CYS A 213 -4.71 13.18 16.94
C CYS A 213 -4.29 13.33 15.47
N TRP A 214 -3.07 12.94 15.12
CA TRP A 214 -2.61 12.94 13.73
C TRP A 214 -1.42 12.00 13.54
N VAL A 215 -1.37 11.34 12.38
CA VAL A 215 -0.33 10.38 12.00
C VAL A 215 0.12 10.68 10.56
N ASN A 216 1.43 10.64 10.33
CA ASN A 216 2.00 10.55 9.00
C ASN A 216 3.11 9.51 8.98
N PHE A 217 2.99 8.50 8.12
CA PHE A 217 3.98 7.44 8.05
C PHE A 217 5.31 7.90 7.42
N ARG A 218 5.30 8.93 6.59
CA ARG A 218 6.52 9.49 5.98
C ARG A 218 6.39 11.01 5.86
N ASP A 219 6.87 11.69 6.90
CA ASP A 219 6.77 13.14 7.01
C ASP A 219 7.76 13.87 6.11
N LYS A 220 7.38 13.97 4.84
CA LYS A 220 8.13 14.70 3.83
C LYS A 220 8.29 16.18 4.17
N GLN A 221 7.28 16.78 4.80
CA GLN A 221 7.30 18.20 5.12
C GLN A 221 8.37 18.53 6.16
N GLU A 222 8.66 17.60 7.07
CA GLU A 222 9.67 17.81 8.12
C GLU A 222 11.06 17.25 7.76
N PHE A 223 11.12 16.18 6.96
CA PHE A 223 12.37 15.44 6.73
C PHE A 223 12.78 15.24 5.27
N GLY A 224 12.02 15.77 4.32
CA GLY A 224 12.25 15.56 2.90
C GLY A 224 11.73 14.21 2.38
N TRP A 225 11.67 14.07 1.07
CA TRP A 225 11.08 12.90 0.40
C TRP A 225 11.93 11.66 0.62
N ARG A 226 13.27 11.77 0.60
CA ARG A 226 14.16 10.63 0.82
C ARG A 226 14.05 10.03 2.22
N ALA A 227 13.63 10.81 3.21
CA ALA A 227 13.47 10.31 4.57
C ALA A 227 12.28 9.35 4.71
N HIS A 228 12.46 8.35 5.57
CA HIS A 228 11.39 7.48 6.05
C HIS A 228 11.28 7.64 7.56
N LYS A 229 10.50 8.63 7.98
CA LYS A 229 10.23 8.90 9.39
C LYS A 229 8.74 9.06 9.60
N GLU A 230 8.21 8.19 10.44
CA GLU A 230 6.86 8.31 10.95
C GLU A 230 6.80 9.47 11.96
N THR A 231 5.74 10.26 11.90
CA THR A 231 5.46 11.35 12.83
C THR A 231 4.03 11.29 13.37
N PHE A 232 3.91 11.75 14.60
CA PHE A 232 2.69 11.71 15.39
C PHE A 232 2.47 13.07 16.03
N LYS A 233 1.23 13.54 16.09
CA LYS A 233 0.82 14.64 16.98
C LYS A 233 -0.09 14.11 18.06
N PHE A 234 0.04 14.67 19.25
CA PHE A 234 -0.75 14.30 20.41
C PHE A 234 -1.65 15.47 20.82
N ILE A 235 -2.83 15.17 21.35
CA ILE A 235 -3.75 16.17 21.91
C ILE A 235 -2.99 17.03 22.92
N LYS A 236 -3.19 18.35 22.86
CA LYS A 236 -2.54 19.38 23.71
C LYS A 236 -1.00 19.45 23.56
N ARG A 237 -0.41 18.84 22.53
CA ARG A 237 1.01 18.99 22.19
C ARG A 237 1.14 19.55 20.77
N ALA A 238 1.72 20.74 20.66
CA ALA A 238 1.84 21.43 19.38
C ALA A 238 2.84 20.75 18.40
N ARG A 239 3.87 20.07 18.93
CA ARG A 239 4.98 19.55 18.11
C ARG A 239 4.72 18.12 17.62
N LYS A 240 5.13 17.85 16.37
CA LYS A 240 5.25 16.50 15.83
C LYS A 240 6.37 15.75 16.57
N MET A 241 6.18 14.47 16.79
CA MET A 241 7.18 13.58 17.37
C MET A 241 7.41 12.40 16.45
N SER A 242 8.68 12.06 16.20
CA SER A 242 9.04 10.90 15.38
C SER A 242 9.35 9.68 16.22
N PHE A 243 8.77 8.55 15.84
CA PHE A 243 9.06 7.24 16.42
C PHE A 243 9.24 6.24 15.28
N THR A 244 10.38 5.55 15.22
CA THR A 244 10.62 4.54 14.19
C THR A 244 9.87 3.26 14.52
N PHE A 245 8.99 2.85 13.60
CA PHE A 245 8.29 1.57 13.68
C PHE A 245 9.13 0.44 13.05
N LEU A 246 8.89 -0.81 13.45
CA LEU A 246 9.66 -1.97 12.99
C LEU A 246 9.42 -2.36 11.51
N PHE A 247 8.74 -1.52 10.73
CA PHE A 247 8.31 -1.79 9.35
C PHE A 247 9.39 -2.45 8.48
N TYR A 248 10.60 -1.88 8.48
CA TYR A 248 11.71 -2.34 7.62
C TYR A 248 12.36 -3.67 8.05
N GLN A 249 11.97 -4.25 9.17
CA GLN A 249 12.43 -5.60 9.50
C GLN A 249 11.64 -6.67 8.73
N HIS A 250 10.51 -6.33 8.10
CA HIS A 250 9.58 -7.27 7.45
C HIS A 250 9.07 -8.40 8.37
N ILE A 251 9.33 -8.30 9.68
CA ILE A 251 9.02 -9.29 10.71
C ILE A 251 7.55 -9.34 11.10
N MET A 252 6.75 -8.41 10.57
CA MET A 252 5.33 -8.25 10.85
C MET A 252 4.48 -8.29 9.58
N PHE A 253 5.08 -8.64 8.44
CA PHE A 253 4.36 -8.66 7.17
C PHE A 253 3.40 -9.84 7.10
N ARG A 254 2.35 -9.69 6.31
CA ARG A 254 1.44 -10.79 5.96
C ARG A 254 2.22 -11.88 5.23
N ASN A 255 1.98 -13.15 5.55
CA ASN A 255 2.74 -14.27 4.99
C ASN A 255 2.68 -14.30 3.45
N SER A 256 1.54 -13.96 2.87
CA SER A 256 1.34 -13.89 1.42
C SER A 256 2.26 -12.88 0.72
N CYS A 257 2.79 -11.88 1.44
CA CYS A 257 3.75 -10.92 0.87
C CYS A 257 5.10 -11.58 0.50
N GLY A 258 5.43 -12.71 1.13
CA GLY A 258 6.63 -13.51 0.83
C GLY A 258 6.54 -14.33 -0.45
N LYS A 259 5.33 -14.54 -0.98
CA LYS A 259 5.08 -15.27 -2.23
C LYS A 259 4.14 -14.50 -3.17
N CYS A 260 4.24 -13.17 -3.15
CA CYS A 260 3.34 -12.30 -3.90
C CYS A 260 3.50 -12.49 -5.42
N HIS A 261 2.43 -12.94 -6.09
CA HIS A 261 2.43 -13.13 -7.55
C HIS A 261 2.47 -11.84 -8.37
N PHE A 262 2.32 -10.67 -7.71
CA PHE A 262 2.25 -9.37 -8.38
C PHE A 262 3.54 -8.55 -8.27
N THR A 263 4.66 -9.12 -7.84
CA THR A 263 5.94 -8.40 -7.78
C THR A 263 6.74 -8.57 -9.08
N ASN A 264 6.15 -8.12 -10.17
CA ASN A 264 6.71 -8.14 -11.52
C ASN A 264 6.14 -6.96 -12.35
N ILE A 265 6.54 -6.87 -13.62
CA ILE A 265 6.11 -5.82 -14.57
C ILE A 265 4.80 -6.12 -15.31
N GLN A 266 4.27 -7.34 -15.21
CA GLN A 266 2.89 -7.63 -15.62
C GLN A 266 2.00 -7.20 -14.46
N ARG A 267 1.07 -6.28 -14.70
CA ARG A 267 0.30 -5.64 -13.63
C ARG A 267 -1.19 -5.96 -13.78
N PRO A 268 -1.94 -6.07 -12.68
CA PRO A 268 -3.39 -6.27 -12.72
C PRO A 268 -4.19 -4.96 -12.91
N SER A 269 -3.52 -3.82 -13.07
CA SER A 269 -4.12 -2.48 -13.04
C SER A 269 -3.77 -1.68 -14.28
N ASP A 270 -4.60 -0.71 -14.64
CA ASP A 270 -4.38 0.15 -15.81
C ASP A 270 -3.10 0.99 -15.68
N ILE A 271 -2.86 1.51 -14.48
CA ILE A 271 -1.66 2.27 -14.13
C ILE A 271 -1.08 1.74 -12.82
N THR A 272 0.24 1.65 -12.72
CA THR A 272 0.95 1.42 -11.46
C THR A 272 1.69 2.71 -11.08
N ILE A 273 1.62 3.13 -9.81
CA ILE A 273 2.36 4.30 -9.32
C ILE A 273 3.32 3.95 -8.17
N ALA A 274 4.43 4.68 -8.05
CA ALA A 274 5.39 4.50 -6.98
C ALA A 274 6.20 5.77 -6.70
N ASP A 275 7.03 5.74 -5.65
CA ASP A 275 8.16 6.66 -5.56
C ASP A 275 9.18 6.32 -6.67
N PHE A 276 9.68 7.30 -7.42
CA PHE A 276 10.67 7.04 -8.48
C PHE A 276 12.08 6.84 -7.90
N TRP A 277 12.39 5.61 -7.49
CA TRP A 277 13.73 5.28 -6.99
C TRP A 277 14.75 5.32 -8.12
N GLY A 278 15.84 6.08 -7.93
CA GLY A 278 16.87 6.22 -8.96
C GLY A 278 16.56 7.29 -10.02
N ILE A 279 15.63 8.22 -9.74
CA ILE A 279 15.24 9.30 -10.67
C ILE A 279 16.44 10.08 -11.21
N GLU A 280 17.51 10.20 -10.43
CA GLU A 280 18.76 10.86 -10.84
C GLU A 280 19.45 10.23 -12.07
N LYS A 281 19.11 8.97 -12.41
CA LYS A 281 19.58 8.30 -13.64
C LYS A 281 18.83 8.75 -14.91
N VAL A 282 17.67 9.39 -14.73
CA VAL A 282 16.80 9.91 -15.78
C VAL A 282 16.96 11.43 -15.83
N ASP A 283 16.79 12.09 -14.69
CA ASP A 283 16.96 13.52 -14.52
C ASP A 283 17.50 13.83 -13.10
N PRO A 284 18.74 14.35 -12.96
CA PRO A 284 19.33 14.65 -11.65
C PRO A 284 18.73 15.88 -10.95
N ASN A 285 17.99 16.73 -11.66
CA ASN A 285 17.55 18.05 -11.20
C ASN A 285 16.07 18.11 -10.81
N ILE A 286 15.21 17.25 -11.40
CA ILE A 286 13.75 17.25 -11.20
C ILE A 286 13.32 17.16 -9.72
N ASN A 287 14.16 16.57 -8.87
CA ASN A 287 13.93 16.40 -7.44
C ASN A 287 15.01 17.06 -6.56
N SER A 288 15.64 18.13 -7.06
CA SER A 288 16.68 18.87 -6.32
C SER A 288 16.16 19.48 -5.00
N ASP A 289 14.85 19.74 -4.89
CA ASP A 289 14.18 20.24 -3.69
C ASP A 289 13.76 19.14 -2.69
N ASP A 290 14.04 17.87 -3.00
CA ASP A 290 13.65 16.69 -2.21
C ASP A 290 12.16 16.63 -1.85
N LYS A 291 11.27 17.12 -2.73
CA LYS A 291 9.80 17.04 -2.51
C LYS A 291 9.12 15.88 -3.25
N GLY A 292 9.87 15.10 -4.02
CA GLY A 292 9.47 13.81 -4.57
C GLY A 292 8.95 13.86 -6.00
N VAL A 293 9.14 12.72 -6.67
CA VAL A 293 8.74 12.44 -8.06
C VAL A 293 8.13 11.05 -8.09
N SER A 294 6.97 10.93 -8.73
CA SER A 294 6.28 9.64 -8.88
C SER A 294 6.87 8.89 -10.08
N LEU A 295 6.99 7.58 -9.97
CA LEU A 295 7.03 6.68 -11.12
C LEU A 295 5.59 6.36 -11.51
N ILE A 296 5.30 6.44 -12.80
CA ILE A 296 4.06 5.96 -13.43
C ILE A 296 4.47 4.85 -14.40
N LEU A 297 3.85 3.68 -14.28
CA LEU A 297 3.89 2.62 -15.28
C LEU A 297 2.50 2.47 -15.89
N ILE A 298 2.39 2.70 -17.18
CA ILE A 298 1.16 2.53 -17.95
C ILE A 298 1.13 1.08 -18.42
N ASN A 299 0.13 0.31 -17.98
CA ASN A 299 0.11 -1.12 -18.23
C ASN A 299 -0.91 -1.51 -19.30
N THR A 300 -1.97 -0.73 -19.53
CA THR A 300 -3.03 -1.04 -20.50
C THR A 300 -3.30 0.15 -21.42
N GLU A 301 -3.95 -0.09 -22.57
CA GLU A 301 -4.41 1.00 -23.45
C GLU A 301 -5.39 1.96 -22.75
N LYS A 302 -6.19 1.44 -21.80
CA LYS A 302 -7.09 2.29 -20.99
C LYS A 302 -6.29 3.16 -20.01
N GLY A 303 -5.19 2.63 -19.47
CA GLY A 303 -4.22 3.40 -18.69
C GLY A 303 -3.56 4.50 -19.51
N GLN A 304 -3.23 4.21 -20.78
CA GLN A 304 -2.66 5.20 -21.70
C GLN A 304 -3.62 6.39 -21.92
N LYS A 305 -4.88 6.10 -22.24
CA LYS A 305 -5.93 7.14 -22.42
C LYS A 305 -6.14 7.97 -21.15
N LEU A 306 -6.10 7.33 -19.98
CA LEU A 306 -6.20 8.04 -18.69
C LEU A 306 -4.98 8.95 -18.46
N PHE A 307 -3.78 8.46 -18.76
CA PHE A 307 -2.56 9.25 -18.61
C PHE A 307 -2.53 10.48 -19.53
N GLU A 308 -2.93 10.33 -20.80
CA GLU A 308 -3.08 11.43 -21.74
C GLU A 308 -4.05 12.50 -21.22
N ALA A 309 -5.18 12.08 -20.64
CA ALA A 309 -6.19 12.99 -20.11
C ALA A 309 -5.67 13.85 -18.94
N ILE A 310 -4.71 13.36 -18.15
CA ILE A 310 -4.16 14.07 -16.98
C ILE A 310 -2.78 14.70 -17.24
N GLN A 311 -2.21 14.51 -18.43
CA GLN A 311 -0.85 14.95 -18.72
C GLN A 311 -0.68 16.47 -18.57
N HIS A 312 -1.74 17.23 -18.85
CA HIS A 312 -1.74 18.69 -18.69
C HIS A 312 -1.54 19.16 -17.24
N ASP A 313 -1.82 18.33 -16.24
CA ASP A 313 -1.60 18.62 -14.81
C ASP A 313 -0.21 18.20 -14.31
N LEU A 314 0.56 17.50 -15.14
CA LEU A 314 1.82 16.87 -14.76
C LEU A 314 3.00 17.43 -15.58
N ASN A 315 4.14 17.58 -14.92
CA ASN A 315 5.45 17.60 -15.56
C ASN A 315 5.93 16.16 -15.66
N THR A 316 6.12 15.66 -16.89
CA THR A 316 6.46 14.26 -17.14
C THR A 316 7.74 14.11 -17.94
N ILE A 317 8.57 13.13 -17.58
CA ILE A 317 9.77 12.75 -18.32
C ILE A 317 9.68 11.26 -18.65
N PRO A 318 9.74 10.85 -19.93
CA PRO A 318 9.80 9.44 -20.29
C PRO A 318 11.00 8.75 -19.64
N ALA A 319 10.81 7.50 -19.23
CA ALA A 319 11.83 6.67 -18.62
C ALA A 319 11.83 5.28 -19.25
N THR A 320 12.97 4.59 -19.15
CA THR A 320 13.10 3.19 -19.54
C THR A 320 13.01 2.29 -18.30
N LEU A 321 12.53 1.05 -18.47
CA LEU A 321 12.32 0.14 -17.34
C LEU A 321 13.61 -0.16 -16.58
N ASP A 322 14.75 -0.31 -17.26
CA ASP A 322 16.06 -0.54 -16.65
C ASP A 322 16.46 0.58 -15.65
N LYS A 323 16.01 1.81 -15.88
CA LYS A 323 16.30 2.97 -15.03
C LYS A 323 15.35 3.10 -13.84
N CYS A 324 14.15 2.50 -13.88
CA CYS A 324 13.13 2.68 -12.84
C CYS A 324 12.73 1.38 -12.10
N LEU A 325 13.28 0.23 -12.49
CA LEU A 325 12.99 -1.06 -11.88
C LEU A 325 13.38 -1.11 -10.39
N GLN A 326 12.41 -1.50 -9.56
CA GLN A 326 12.56 -1.65 -8.10
C GLN A 326 12.52 -3.13 -7.71
N PRO A 327 13.04 -3.55 -6.54
CA PRO A 327 13.03 -4.95 -6.13
C PRO A 327 11.64 -5.61 -6.19
N ASN A 328 10.60 -4.90 -5.74
CA ASN A 328 9.22 -5.38 -5.74
C ASN A 328 8.53 -5.34 -7.11
N LEU A 329 9.27 -5.01 -8.18
CA LEU A 329 8.90 -5.26 -9.58
C LEU A 329 9.67 -6.44 -10.18
N LYS A 330 10.44 -7.17 -9.36
CA LYS A 330 11.25 -8.34 -9.78
C LYS A 330 10.95 -9.58 -8.95
N HIS A 331 10.79 -9.41 -7.63
CA HIS A 331 10.56 -10.53 -6.73
C HIS A 331 9.76 -10.12 -5.47
N PRO A 332 9.13 -11.10 -4.78
CA PRO A 332 8.45 -10.86 -3.52
C PRO A 332 9.40 -10.35 -2.44
N THR A 333 8.84 -9.74 -1.40
CA THR A 333 9.63 -9.33 -0.24
C THR A 333 10.11 -10.54 0.53
N ILE A 334 11.40 -10.58 0.85
CA ILE A 334 11.97 -11.60 1.73
C ILE A 334 11.43 -11.35 3.13
N ILE A 335 10.62 -12.28 3.62
CA ILE A 335 10.05 -12.28 4.96
C ILE A 335 11.17 -12.54 5.98
N HIS A 336 11.10 -11.85 7.12
CA HIS A 336 12.09 -12.01 8.18
C HIS A 336 12.14 -13.47 8.68
N PRO A 337 13.33 -14.08 8.87
CA PRO A 337 13.43 -15.46 9.34
C PRO A 337 12.73 -15.73 10.68
N GLN A 338 12.70 -14.71 11.56
CA GLN A 338 12.04 -14.81 12.87
C GLN A 338 10.55 -14.42 12.86
N ARG A 339 9.92 -14.27 11.70
CA ARG A 339 8.50 -13.85 11.59
C ARG A 339 7.54 -14.80 12.31
N MET A 340 7.75 -16.11 12.23
CA MET A 340 6.90 -17.09 12.91
C MET A 340 7.08 -17.05 14.43
N ASP A 341 8.31 -16.89 14.91
CA ASP A 341 8.58 -16.74 16.33
C ASP A 341 8.04 -15.41 16.88
N PHE A 342 8.15 -14.33 16.10
CA PHE A 342 7.57 -13.04 16.43
C PHE A 342 6.06 -13.13 16.63
N GLU A 343 5.34 -13.80 15.73
CA GLU A 343 3.90 -14.00 15.85
C GLU A 343 3.55 -14.84 17.08
N ARG A 344 4.27 -15.95 17.30
CA ARG A 344 4.08 -16.81 18.47
C ARG A 344 4.27 -16.04 19.78
N ASP A 345 5.32 -15.22 19.84
CA ASP A 345 5.63 -14.38 20.99
C ASP A 345 4.62 -13.24 21.16
N TYR A 346 4.15 -12.63 20.07
CA TYR A 346 3.12 -11.61 20.12
C TYR A 346 1.81 -12.19 20.67
N LYS A 347 1.40 -13.35 20.18
CA LYS A 347 0.21 -14.08 20.67
C LYS A 347 0.34 -14.47 22.15
N LYS A 348 1.52 -14.90 22.59
CA LYS A 348 1.73 -15.43 23.94
C LYS A 348 2.02 -14.35 24.99
N TYR A 349 2.81 -13.33 24.63
CA TYR A 349 3.36 -12.35 25.58
C TYR A 349 2.97 -10.90 25.27
N GLY A 350 2.29 -10.64 24.15
CA GLY A 350 1.78 -9.34 23.78
C GLY A 350 2.82 -8.35 23.23
N PHE A 351 2.32 -7.16 22.87
CA PHE A 351 3.07 -6.11 22.19
C PHE A 351 4.37 -5.69 22.92
N SER A 352 4.30 -5.45 24.23
CA SER A 352 5.45 -4.97 25.00
C SER A 352 6.63 -5.95 24.98
N TYR A 353 6.34 -7.25 25.00
CA TYR A 353 7.37 -8.28 24.91
C TYR A 353 8.07 -8.25 23.55
N VAL A 354 7.31 -8.29 22.46
CA VAL A 354 7.90 -8.34 21.12
C VAL A 354 8.64 -7.05 20.76
N MET A 355 8.17 -5.89 21.23
CA MET A 355 8.91 -4.64 21.08
C MET A 355 10.23 -4.62 21.86
N LYS A 356 10.31 -5.30 23.01
CA LYS A 356 11.56 -5.42 23.76
C LYS A 356 12.52 -6.43 23.12
N LYS A 357 12.01 -7.57 22.66
CA LYS A 357 12.80 -8.68 22.09
C LYS A 357 13.29 -8.40 20.67
N TYR A 358 12.41 -7.88 19.82
CA TYR A 358 12.68 -7.68 18.38
C TYR A 358 12.89 -6.22 18.00
N GLY A 359 12.45 -5.28 18.85
CA GLY A 359 12.70 -3.86 18.65
C GLY A 359 14.18 -3.48 18.79
N ASN A 360 14.57 -2.40 18.13
CA ASN A 360 15.94 -1.83 18.17
C ASN A 360 16.36 -1.27 19.55
N ASN A 361 15.66 -1.64 20.64
CA ASN A 361 15.94 -1.23 22.01
C ASN A 361 16.99 -2.11 22.70
N ASP A 362 17.46 -3.19 22.08
CA ASP A 362 18.54 -3.99 22.63
C ASP A 362 19.88 -3.21 22.58
N ARG A 363 20.64 -3.22 23.69
CA ARG A 363 21.99 -2.63 23.79
C ARG A 363 22.90 -3.11 22.65
N ARG A 364 22.66 -4.33 22.15
CA ARG A 364 23.34 -4.92 20.98
C ARG A 364 23.11 -4.16 19.68
N HIS A 365 21.91 -3.61 19.45
CA HIS A 365 21.60 -2.89 18.22
C HIS A 365 22.19 -1.46 18.23
N LYS A 366 22.21 -0.82 19.41
CA LYS A 366 22.97 0.43 19.61
C LYS A 366 24.47 0.20 19.36
N LEU A 367 25.03 -0.89 19.90
CA LEU A 367 26.43 -1.25 19.68
C LEU A 367 26.72 -1.51 18.19
N LYS A 368 25.89 -2.29 17.49
CA LYS A 368 26.02 -2.53 16.04
C LYS A 368 25.88 -1.24 15.21
N SER A 369 24.97 -0.34 15.58
CA SER A 369 24.81 0.98 14.94
C SER A 369 26.05 1.86 15.12
N THR A 370 26.59 1.92 16.34
CA THR A 370 27.83 2.63 16.65
C THR A 370 29.01 2.05 15.88
N ILE A 371 29.16 0.73 15.83
CA ILE A 371 30.20 0.05 15.04
C ILE A 371 30.05 0.37 13.55
N LYS A 372 28.83 0.37 13.00
CA LYS A 372 28.58 0.72 11.58
C LYS A 372 28.94 2.18 11.28
N LYS A 373 28.61 3.12 12.19
CA LYS A 373 28.99 4.53 12.08
C LYS A 373 30.52 4.72 12.11
N ILE A 374 31.21 4.01 13.00
CA ILE A 374 32.68 4.01 13.08
C ILE A 374 33.28 3.45 11.78
N LYS A 375 32.80 2.31 11.29
CA LYS A 375 33.25 1.72 10.01
C LYS A 375 33.06 2.68 8.83
N ASN A 376 31.92 3.37 8.77
CA ASN A 376 31.65 4.34 7.70
C ASN A 376 32.53 5.59 7.82
N LYS A 377 32.85 6.03 9.05
CA LYS A 377 33.78 7.15 9.29
C LYS A 377 35.21 6.78 8.91
N ILE A 378 35.66 5.56 9.25
CA ILE A 378 36.96 5.00 8.85
C ILE A 378 37.03 4.86 7.33
N LYS A 379 36.00 4.31 6.66
CA LYS A 379 35.96 4.23 5.19
C LYS A 379 36.06 5.59 4.52
N ARG A 380 35.44 6.63 5.08
CA ARG A 380 35.56 8.01 4.58
C ARG A 380 36.97 8.56 4.74
N ILE A 381 37.65 8.24 5.84
CA ILE A 381 39.04 8.66 6.08
C ILE A 381 40.00 7.93 5.12
N ILE A 382 39.78 6.64 4.86
CA ILE A 382 40.62 5.82 3.98
C ILE A 382 40.41 6.16 2.49
N HIS A 383 39.27 6.74 2.09
CA HIS A 383 39.02 7.23 0.72
C HIS A 383 39.40 8.71 0.50
N ILE A 384 40.01 9.36 1.50
CA ILE A 384 40.52 10.74 1.40
C ILE A 384 42.06 10.77 1.31
N ASN A 385 42.73 9.61 1.33
CA ASN A 385 44.17 9.48 1.05
C ASN A 385 44.40 8.87 -0.33
#